data_AF-E4NPX7-F1
#
_entry.id   AF-E4NPX7-F1
#
_cell.length_a   1.000
_cell.length_b   1.000
_cell.length_c   1.000
_cell.angle_alpha   90.00
_cell.angle_beta   90.00
_cell.angle_gamma   90.00
#
_symmetry.space_group_name_H-M   'P 1'
#
loop_
_entity.id
_entity.type
_entity.pdbx_description
1 polymer ?
#
loop_
_entity_poly.entity_id
_entity_poly.type
_entity_poly.pdbx_seq_one_letter_code
_entity_poly.pdbx_strand_id
1 'polypeptide(L)'
;MSSLPHTSPRLVVGVGSLLLAFVATYVTVTAPGFPGNLLSWPRALAGRLRRDLPRGDRATAAWCGVALWSVLVTGLHFGGLHYRVYTTRPWWDLLTHAMGGVGVAAILAMTHRRSVAAGQSTWWLIPAVLAIGSGFEVYEFVFKTFWYNWTLRFYVVDTIIDLIINTSGAVVVAVALAGYRSLTGVTAADDATAGTEFPK
;
A
#
# COMPACT_ATOMS: atom_id res chain seq x y z
N MET A 1 -15.77 29.37 24.93
CA MET A 1 -15.40 27.94 24.83
C MET A 1 -14.63 27.76 23.54
N SER A 2 -13.35 27.41 23.59
CA SER A 2 -12.58 27.10 22.38
C SER A 2 -13.18 25.84 21.74
N SER A 3 -13.60 25.94 20.48
CA SER A 3 -14.00 24.77 19.70
C SER A 3 -12.87 23.75 19.72
N LEU A 4 -13.17 22.48 19.99
CA LEU A 4 -12.18 21.41 19.88
C LEU A 4 -11.58 21.43 18.46
N PRO A 5 -10.27 21.22 18.27
CA PRO A 5 -9.62 21.26 16.96
C PRO A 5 -10.32 20.41 15.89
N HIS A 6 -10.90 19.28 16.30
CA HIS A 6 -11.66 18.34 15.47
C HIS A 6 -13.03 18.85 15.00
N THR A 7 -13.54 19.92 15.61
CA THR A 7 -14.80 20.59 15.22
C THR A 7 -14.55 21.85 14.37
N SER A 8 -13.30 22.10 14.00
CA SER A 8 -12.91 23.20 13.11
C SER A 8 -13.19 22.84 11.64
N PRO A 9 -13.07 23.78 10.69
CA PRO A 9 -13.19 23.50 9.26
C PRO A 9 -12.26 22.38 8.75
N ARG A 10 -11.19 22.05 9.50
CA ARG A 10 -10.28 20.92 9.22
C ARG A 10 -10.93 19.55 9.31
N LEU A 11 -12.13 19.45 9.90
CA LEU A 11 -12.96 18.23 9.87
C LEU A 11 -13.17 17.70 8.46
N VAL A 12 -13.18 18.58 7.45
CA VAL A 12 -13.28 18.16 6.04
C VAL A 12 -12.15 17.22 5.61
N VAL A 13 -10.95 17.35 6.19
CA VAL A 13 -9.82 16.45 5.90
C VAL A 13 -10.11 15.07 6.48
N GLY A 14 -10.46 15.00 7.77
CA GLY A 14 -10.80 13.73 8.41
C GLY A 14 -11.99 13.00 7.75
N VAL A 15 -13.08 13.72 7.46
CA VAL A 15 -14.26 13.15 6.78
C VAL A 15 -13.94 12.80 5.32
N GLY A 16 -13.22 13.67 4.61
CA GLY A 16 -12.81 13.45 3.23
C GLY A 16 -11.93 12.21 3.08
N SER A 17 -10.93 12.05 3.96
CA SER A 17 -10.07 10.87 3.99
C SER A 17 -10.84 9.59 4.37
N LEU A 18 -11.82 9.68 5.27
CA LEU A 18 -12.69 8.54 5.59
C LEU A 18 -13.52 8.10 4.37
N LEU A 19 -14.17 9.05 3.70
CA LEU A 19 -14.94 8.76 2.47
C LEU A 19 -14.04 8.20 1.38
N LEU A 20 -12.84 8.76 1.20
CA LEU A 20 -11.87 8.28 0.23
C LEU A 20 -11.39 6.87 0.58
N ALA A 21 -11.17 6.55 1.86
CA ALA A 21 -10.82 5.20 2.29
C ALA A 21 -11.92 4.20 1.90
N PHE A 22 -13.20 4.54 2.09
CA PHE A 22 -14.32 3.69 1.67
C PHE A 22 -14.39 3.53 0.14
N VAL A 23 -14.27 4.62 -0.61
CA VAL A 23 -14.31 4.58 -2.08
C VAL A 23 -13.13 3.78 -2.63
N ALA A 24 -11.92 4.05 -2.16
CA ALA A 24 -10.73 3.32 -2.56
C ALA A 24 -10.84 1.83 -2.21
N THR A 25 -11.36 1.50 -1.02
CA THR A 25 -11.65 0.11 -0.64
C THR A 25 -12.64 -0.55 -1.61
N TYR A 26 -13.72 0.15 -1.97
CA TYR A 26 -14.70 -0.34 -2.94
C TYR A 26 -14.05 -0.59 -4.31
N VAL A 27 -13.23 0.34 -4.80
CA VAL A 27 -12.48 0.18 -6.05
C VAL A 27 -11.52 -1.02 -5.95
N THR A 28 -10.83 -1.21 -4.81
CA THR A 28 -9.97 -2.38 -4.58
C THR A 28 -10.72 -3.69 -4.71
N VAL A 29 -11.88 -3.83 -4.04
CA VAL A 29 -12.61 -5.11 -4.03
C VAL A 29 -13.26 -5.46 -5.37
N THR A 30 -13.49 -4.44 -6.21
CA THR A 30 -14.02 -4.59 -7.57
C THR A 30 -12.91 -4.68 -8.63
N ALA A 31 -11.66 -4.39 -8.27
CA ALA A 31 -10.55 -4.37 -9.21
C ALA A 31 -10.15 -5.77 -9.70
N PRO A 32 -9.74 -5.91 -10.97
CA PRO A 32 -9.19 -7.15 -11.48
C PRO A 32 -7.98 -7.64 -10.67
N GLY A 33 -8.03 -8.92 -10.29
CA GLY A 33 -6.97 -9.58 -9.54
C GLY A 33 -7.05 -9.42 -8.02
N PHE A 34 -8.10 -8.78 -7.51
CA PHE A 34 -8.36 -8.70 -6.08
C PHE A 34 -8.42 -10.11 -5.44
N PRO A 35 -7.64 -10.40 -4.38
CA PRO A 35 -7.44 -11.76 -3.89
C PRO A 35 -8.55 -12.29 -2.96
N GLY A 36 -9.74 -11.71 -3.00
CA GLY A 36 -10.90 -12.11 -2.18
C GLY A 36 -11.01 -11.35 -0.85
N ASN A 37 -11.85 -11.84 0.07
CA ASN A 37 -12.34 -11.12 1.25
C ASN A 37 -11.27 -10.36 2.08
N LEU A 38 -11.43 -9.04 2.24
CA LEU A 38 -10.57 -8.15 3.03
C LEU A 38 -10.42 -8.59 4.49
N LEU A 39 -11.50 -9.04 5.13
CA LEU A 39 -11.48 -9.45 6.54
C LEU A 39 -10.59 -10.69 6.79
N SER A 40 -10.27 -11.42 5.72
CA SER A 40 -9.37 -12.56 5.78
C SER A 40 -7.88 -12.18 5.69
N TRP A 41 -7.54 -10.95 5.28
CA TRP A 41 -6.17 -10.55 4.99
C TRP A 41 -5.20 -10.73 6.17
N PRO A 42 -5.55 -10.39 7.43
CA PRO A 42 -4.66 -10.67 8.56
C PRO A 42 -4.34 -12.15 8.72
N ARG A 43 -5.33 -13.03 8.54
CA ARG A 43 -5.14 -14.48 8.57
C ARG A 43 -4.33 -14.97 7.36
N ALA A 44 -4.57 -14.39 6.18
CA ALA A 44 -3.83 -14.71 4.97
C ALA A 44 -2.34 -14.37 5.11
N LEU A 45 -2.02 -13.19 5.66
CA LEU A 45 -0.66 -12.75 5.98
C LEU A 45 0.00 -13.71 6.97
N ALA A 46 -0.64 -13.97 8.12
CA ALA A 46 -0.10 -14.88 9.13
C ALA A 46 0.13 -16.29 8.57
N GLY A 47 -0.83 -16.82 7.80
CA GLY A 47 -0.72 -18.11 7.13
C GLY A 47 0.33 -18.13 6.03
N ARG A 48 0.62 -17.00 5.37
CA ARG A 48 1.68 -16.89 4.37
C ARG A 48 3.06 -16.89 5.04
N LEU A 49 3.26 -16.06 6.06
CA LEU A 49 4.50 -15.99 6.83
C LEU A 49 4.87 -17.36 7.42
N ARG A 50 3.92 -18.05 8.07
CA ARG A 50 4.13 -19.39 8.62
C ARG A 50 4.58 -20.43 7.59
N ARG A 51 4.16 -20.28 6.33
CA ARG A 51 4.50 -21.23 5.25
C ARG A 51 5.79 -20.86 4.51
N ASP A 52 6.10 -19.58 4.42
CA ASP A 52 7.22 -19.07 3.61
C ASP A 52 8.50 -18.92 4.44
N LEU A 53 8.42 -18.53 5.71
CA LEU A 53 9.63 -18.31 6.54
C LEU A 53 10.44 -19.59 6.77
N PRO A 54 9.87 -20.77 7.06
CA PRO A 54 10.66 -21.98 7.31
C PRO A 54 11.34 -22.57 6.07
N ARG A 55 11.02 -22.09 4.85
CA ARG A 55 11.50 -22.71 3.61
C ARG A 55 13.00 -22.45 3.35
N GLY A 56 13.54 -21.35 3.88
CA GLY A 56 14.91 -20.93 3.62
C GLY A 56 15.20 -20.59 2.14
N ASP A 57 14.16 -20.33 1.34
CA ASP A 57 14.28 -20.11 -0.10
C ASP A 57 14.17 -18.62 -0.47
N ARG A 58 14.05 -18.32 -1.78
CA ARG A 58 13.90 -16.94 -2.28
C ARG A 58 12.70 -16.20 -1.66
N ALA A 59 11.63 -16.91 -1.29
CA ALA A 59 10.48 -16.29 -0.64
C ALA A 59 10.80 -15.89 0.81
N THR A 60 11.58 -16.71 1.52
CA THR A 60 12.12 -16.35 2.84
C THR A 60 12.99 -15.09 2.74
N ALA A 61 13.91 -15.05 1.76
CA ALA A 61 14.76 -13.87 1.53
C ALA A 61 13.94 -12.61 1.21
N ALA A 62 12.88 -12.73 0.40
CA ALA A 62 11.98 -11.62 0.09
C ALA A 62 11.25 -11.11 1.34
N TRP A 63 10.76 -11.99 2.22
CA TRP A 63 10.16 -11.58 3.50
C TRP A 63 11.18 -10.89 4.41
N CYS A 64 12.42 -11.36 4.48
CA CYS A 64 13.48 -10.67 5.21
C CYS A 64 13.74 -9.26 4.64
N GLY A 65 13.78 -9.12 3.30
CA GLY A 65 13.90 -7.83 2.64
C GLY A 65 12.75 -6.87 2.99
N VAL A 66 11.50 -7.37 2.95
CA VAL A 66 10.33 -6.59 3.37
C VAL A 66 10.42 -6.20 4.84
N ALA A 67 10.83 -7.11 5.74
CA ALA A 67 10.98 -6.81 7.15
C ALA A 67 12.05 -5.74 7.41
N LEU A 68 13.22 -5.85 6.76
CA LEU A 68 14.29 -4.85 6.83
C LEU A 68 13.82 -3.48 6.31
N TRP A 69 13.09 -3.47 5.19
CA TRP A 69 12.49 -2.25 4.65
C TRP A 69 11.50 -1.63 5.65
N SER A 70 10.61 -2.43 6.25
CA SER A 70 9.67 -1.95 7.26
C SER A 70 10.39 -1.36 8.48
N VAL A 71 11.46 -2.00 8.96
CA VAL A 71 12.28 -1.47 10.06
C VAL A 71 12.94 -0.14 9.66
N LEU A 72 13.50 -0.05 8.46
CA LEU A 72 14.10 1.18 7.95
C LEU A 72 13.09 2.32 7.87
N VAL A 73 11.94 2.11 7.23
CA VAL A 73 10.87 3.11 7.10
C VAL A 73 10.39 3.56 8.48
N THR A 74 10.17 2.60 9.39
CA THR A 74 9.80 2.88 10.79
C THR A 74 10.84 3.75 11.47
N GLY A 75 12.13 3.41 11.34
CA GLY A 75 13.25 4.18 11.88
C GLY A 75 13.32 5.59 11.31
N LEU A 76 13.13 5.77 10.00
CA LEU A 76 13.08 7.08 9.35
C LEU A 76 11.88 7.91 9.84
N HIS A 77 10.73 7.28 10.03
CA HIS A 77 9.52 7.96 10.50
C HIS A 77 9.69 8.47 11.93
N PHE A 78 10.03 7.58 12.87
CA PHE A 78 10.20 7.94 14.28
C PHE A 78 11.44 8.80 14.51
N GLY A 79 12.54 8.54 13.80
CA GLY A 79 13.74 9.38 13.82
C GLY A 79 13.43 10.78 13.31
N GLY A 80 12.68 10.89 12.20
CA GLY A 80 12.26 12.19 11.67
C GLY A 80 11.43 13.00 12.66
N LEU A 81 10.53 12.36 13.42
CA LEU A 81 9.76 13.00 14.49
C LEU A 81 10.66 13.42 15.65
N HIS A 82 11.51 12.51 16.14
CA HIS A 82 12.39 12.73 17.28
C HIS A 82 13.39 13.87 17.03
N TYR A 83 13.99 13.91 15.84
CA TYR A 83 14.97 14.92 15.44
C TYR A 83 14.37 16.13 14.71
N ARG A 84 13.03 16.24 14.64
CA ARG A 84 12.30 17.35 13.98
C ARG A 84 12.64 17.54 12.50
N VAL A 85 13.00 16.46 11.81
CA VAL A 85 13.39 16.49 10.40
C VAL A 85 12.22 16.93 9.50
N TYR A 86 10.98 16.50 9.80
CA TYR A 86 9.77 16.91 9.07
C TYR A 86 9.61 18.43 8.97
N THR A 87 9.99 19.16 10.02
CA THR A 87 9.88 20.63 10.04
C THR A 87 11.02 21.35 9.33
N THR A 88 12.09 20.64 8.96
CA THR A 88 13.31 21.23 8.41
C THR A 88 13.63 20.78 6.99
N ARG A 89 13.15 19.59 6.59
CA ARG A 89 13.44 18.96 5.29
C ARG A 89 12.14 18.49 4.63
N PRO A 90 11.51 19.30 3.76
CA PRO A 90 10.23 18.95 3.15
C PRO A 90 10.22 17.64 2.34
N TRP A 91 11.36 17.26 1.74
CA TRP A 91 11.47 16.02 0.98
C TRP A 91 11.48 14.76 1.88
N TRP A 92 11.77 14.91 3.17
CA TRP A 92 11.83 13.78 4.10
C TRP A 92 10.47 13.09 4.21
N ASP A 93 9.43 13.91 4.29
CA ASP A 93 8.06 13.48 4.38
C ASP A 93 7.65 12.68 3.15
N LEU A 94 7.84 13.28 1.97
CA LEU A 94 7.63 12.63 0.67
C LEU A 94 8.39 11.30 0.55
N LEU A 95 9.66 11.27 0.99
CA LEU A 95 10.45 10.04 0.99
C LEU A 95 9.81 8.97 1.86
N THR A 96 9.44 9.30 3.10
CA THR A 96 8.84 8.32 4.02
C THR A 96 7.47 7.83 3.56
N HIS A 97 6.66 8.69 2.95
CA HIS A 97 5.39 8.30 2.33
C HIS A 97 5.60 7.39 1.12
N ALA A 98 6.55 7.72 0.23
CA ALA A 98 6.86 6.89 -0.93
C ALA A 98 7.35 5.50 -0.51
N MET A 99 8.29 5.45 0.45
CA MET A 99 8.83 4.20 0.96
C MET A 99 7.78 3.38 1.72
N GLY A 100 6.90 4.06 2.47
CA GLY A 100 5.74 3.45 3.13
C GLY A 100 4.83 2.76 2.12
N GLY A 101 4.47 3.45 1.03
CA GLY A 101 3.63 2.89 -0.03
C GLY A 101 4.24 1.69 -0.73
N VAL A 102 5.54 1.74 -1.05
CA VAL A 102 6.29 0.58 -1.56
C VAL A 102 6.22 -0.60 -0.57
N GLY A 103 6.44 -0.32 0.72
CA GLY A 103 6.42 -1.34 1.76
C GLY A 103 5.05 -2.01 1.91
N VAL A 104 3.97 -1.22 1.97
CA VAL A 104 2.60 -1.74 2.05
C VAL A 104 2.26 -2.56 0.80
N ALA A 105 2.55 -2.04 -0.40
CA ALA A 105 2.32 -2.77 -1.64
C ALA A 105 3.09 -4.09 -1.68
N ALA A 106 4.35 -4.11 -1.22
CA ALA A 106 5.17 -5.31 -1.15
C ALA A 106 4.59 -6.36 -0.17
N ILE A 107 4.13 -5.93 1.01
CA ILE A 107 3.46 -6.82 1.98
C ILE A 107 2.20 -7.43 1.37
N LEU A 108 1.36 -6.62 0.71
CA LEU A 108 0.13 -7.10 0.07
C LEU A 108 0.43 -8.07 -1.08
N ALA A 109 1.37 -7.72 -1.95
CA ALA A 109 1.79 -8.57 -3.06
C ALA A 109 2.36 -9.91 -2.56
N MET A 110 3.23 -9.89 -1.55
CA MET A 110 3.80 -11.11 -0.95
C MET A 110 2.76 -11.97 -0.26
N THR A 111 1.82 -11.36 0.46
CA THR A 111 0.72 -12.06 1.15
C THR A 111 -0.11 -12.88 0.15
N HIS A 112 -0.44 -12.24 -0.98
CA HIS A 112 -1.35 -12.79 -1.99
C HIS A 112 -0.65 -13.36 -3.23
N ARG A 113 0.69 -13.53 -3.20
CA ARG A 113 1.51 -13.99 -4.35
C ARG A 113 1.12 -15.34 -4.97
N ARG A 114 0.35 -16.16 -4.25
CA ARG A 114 -0.17 -17.46 -4.74
C ARG A 114 -1.68 -17.45 -5.04
N SER A 115 -2.33 -16.30 -4.97
CA SER A 115 -3.72 -16.17 -5.43
C SER A 115 -3.72 -16.19 -6.95
N VAL A 116 -4.56 -17.04 -7.54
CA VAL A 116 -4.73 -17.13 -9.01
C VAL A 116 -5.18 -15.76 -9.55
N ALA A 117 -6.16 -15.13 -8.89
CA ALA A 117 -6.63 -13.80 -9.27
C ALA A 117 -5.50 -12.75 -9.20
N ALA A 118 -4.74 -12.70 -8.10
CA ALA A 118 -3.62 -11.76 -7.99
C ALA A 118 -2.48 -12.08 -8.98
N GLY A 119 -2.41 -13.31 -9.47
CA GLY A 119 -1.54 -13.74 -10.57
C GLY A 119 -1.96 -13.19 -11.94
N GLN A 120 -3.24 -12.87 -12.13
CA GLN A 120 -3.75 -12.29 -13.39
C GLN A 120 -3.56 -10.77 -13.45
N SER A 121 -3.66 -10.06 -12.33
CA SER A 121 -3.52 -8.60 -12.27
C SER A 121 -3.00 -8.13 -10.92
N THR A 122 -2.08 -7.16 -10.95
CA THR A 122 -1.54 -6.46 -9.76
C THR A 122 -2.16 -5.09 -9.55
N TRP A 123 -3.05 -4.64 -10.43
CA TRP A 123 -3.59 -3.27 -10.41
C TRP A 123 -4.45 -2.96 -9.19
N TRP A 124 -5.02 -3.98 -8.53
CA TRP A 124 -5.75 -3.83 -7.27
C TRP A 124 -4.87 -3.28 -6.12
N LEU A 125 -3.54 -3.39 -6.21
CA LEU A 125 -2.61 -2.85 -5.21
C LEU A 125 -2.72 -1.33 -5.09
N ILE A 126 -2.94 -0.61 -6.18
CA ILE A 126 -3.00 0.86 -6.20
C ILE A 126 -4.15 1.37 -5.33
N PRO A 127 -5.43 1.03 -5.59
CA PRO A 127 -6.52 1.47 -4.74
C PRO A 127 -6.42 0.88 -3.32
N ALA A 128 -5.80 -0.30 -3.15
CA ALA A 128 -5.60 -0.88 -1.81
C ALA A 128 -4.66 -0.03 -0.95
N VAL A 129 -3.54 0.41 -1.52
CA VAL A 129 -2.59 1.28 -0.82
C VAL A 129 -3.19 2.67 -0.62
N LEU A 130 -3.94 3.21 -1.59
CA LEU A 130 -4.69 4.46 -1.40
C LEU A 130 -5.69 4.37 -0.24
N ALA A 131 -6.42 3.25 -0.12
CA ALA A 131 -7.36 3.02 0.97
C ALA A 131 -6.66 2.98 2.33
N ILE A 132 -5.51 2.28 2.42
CA ILE A 132 -4.69 2.23 3.63
C ILE A 132 -4.14 3.61 3.96
N GLY A 133 -3.59 4.33 2.99
CA GLY A 133 -3.10 5.70 3.16
C GLY A 133 -4.18 6.65 3.65
N SER A 134 -5.36 6.61 3.05
CA SER A 134 -6.52 7.41 3.48
C SER A 134 -6.96 7.06 4.91
N GLY A 135 -6.85 5.77 5.29
CA GLY A 135 -7.05 5.34 6.67
C GLY A 135 -6.00 5.89 7.64
N PHE A 136 -4.75 6.04 7.19
CA PHE A 136 -3.70 6.70 7.98
C PHE A 136 -4.01 8.19 8.20
N GLU A 137 -4.49 8.92 7.19
CA GLU A 137 -4.93 10.31 7.35
C GLU A 137 -6.05 10.45 8.41
N VAL A 138 -6.99 9.50 8.43
CA VAL A 138 -8.04 9.45 9.48
C VAL A 138 -7.40 9.20 10.84
N TYR A 139 -6.45 8.26 10.94
CA TYR A 139 -5.71 8.03 12.17
C TYR A 139 -4.99 9.29 12.65
N GLU A 140 -4.34 10.04 11.76
CA GLU A 140 -3.65 11.27 12.12
C GLU A 140 -4.60 12.37 12.56
N PHE A 141 -5.70 12.55 11.84
CA PHE A 141 -6.76 13.47 12.22
C PHE A 141 -7.30 13.16 13.62
N VAL A 142 -7.50 11.90 13.97
CA VAL A 142 -8.11 11.52 15.25
C VAL A 142 -7.09 11.51 16.41
N PHE A 143 -5.86 11.03 16.17
CA PHE A 143 -4.93 10.68 17.24
C PHE A 143 -3.67 11.56 17.31
N LYS A 144 -3.43 12.44 16.33
CA LYS A 144 -2.24 13.30 16.31
C LYS A 144 -2.62 14.77 16.53
N THR A 145 -1.67 15.52 17.05
CA THR A 145 -1.85 16.93 17.42
C THR A 145 -1.03 17.90 16.58
N PHE A 146 -0.11 17.41 15.73
CA PHE A 146 0.80 18.26 14.96
C PHE A 146 0.05 19.21 14.00
N TRP A 147 -1.11 18.80 13.49
CA TRP A 147 -1.91 19.57 12.53
C TRP A 147 -2.75 20.68 13.17
N TYR A 148 -2.85 20.75 14.51
CA TYR A 148 -3.76 21.68 15.19
C TYR A 148 -3.51 23.15 14.82
N ASN A 149 -2.25 23.49 14.54
CA ASN A 149 -1.83 24.85 14.20
C ASN A 149 -1.77 25.09 12.68
N TRP A 150 -2.04 24.09 11.85
CA TRP A 150 -1.97 24.23 10.40
C TRP A 150 -3.15 25.03 9.86
N THR A 151 -2.95 25.76 8.77
CA THR A 151 -4.09 26.31 8.02
C THR A 151 -4.86 25.16 7.35
N LEU A 152 -6.16 25.34 7.11
CA LEU A 152 -6.95 24.34 6.38
C LEU A 152 -6.33 24.04 5.00
N ARG A 153 -5.91 25.09 4.29
CA ARG A 153 -5.29 24.96 2.96
C ARG A 153 -4.03 24.11 3.02
N PHE A 154 -3.15 24.37 4.00
CA PHE A 154 -1.93 23.59 4.17
C PHE A 154 -2.27 22.12 4.42
N TYR A 155 -3.17 21.84 5.37
CA TYR A 155 -3.54 20.47 5.72
C TYR A 155 -4.14 19.69 4.55
N VAL A 156 -5.04 20.31 3.78
CA VAL A 156 -5.63 19.67 2.59
C VAL A 156 -4.56 19.35 1.54
N VAL A 157 -3.64 20.29 1.28
CA VAL A 157 -2.58 20.10 0.27
C VAL A 157 -1.61 19.01 0.69
N ASP A 158 -1.21 19.00 1.95
CA ASP A 158 -0.33 18.01 2.57
C ASP A 158 -0.92 16.60 2.42
N THR A 159 -2.14 16.38 2.92
CA THR A 159 -2.87 15.11 2.79
C THR A 159 -2.99 14.65 1.32
N ILE A 160 -3.28 15.54 0.38
CA ILE A 160 -3.37 15.16 -1.04
C ILE A 160 -2.01 14.68 -1.56
N ILE A 161 -0.93 15.41 -1.25
CA ILE A 161 0.42 15.06 -1.65
C ILE A 161 0.81 13.71 -1.05
N ASP A 162 0.56 13.51 0.24
CA ASP A 162 0.88 12.28 0.95
C ASP A 162 0.19 11.06 0.36
N LEU A 163 -1.09 11.19 0.02
CA LEU A 163 -1.84 10.14 -0.65
C LEU A 163 -1.32 9.85 -2.06
N ILE A 164 -0.98 10.87 -2.84
CA ILE A 164 -0.39 10.71 -4.17
C ILE A 164 0.95 9.98 -4.07
N ILE A 165 1.82 10.43 -3.17
CA ILE A 165 3.18 9.91 -3.02
C ILE A 165 3.17 8.48 -2.49
N ASN A 166 2.34 8.19 -1.48
CA ASN A 166 2.11 6.84 -0.99
C ASN A 166 1.59 5.91 -2.11
N THR A 167 0.60 6.37 -2.87
CA THR A 167 0.03 5.60 -3.98
C THR A 167 1.02 5.39 -5.12
N SER A 168 1.92 6.35 -5.38
CA SER A 168 2.97 6.22 -6.41
C SER A 168 3.92 5.05 -6.10
N GLY A 169 4.22 4.78 -4.83
CA GLY A 169 4.99 3.61 -4.41
C GLY A 169 4.29 2.30 -4.80
N ALA A 170 2.97 2.26 -4.69
CA ALA A 170 2.17 1.12 -5.13
C ALA A 170 2.16 0.95 -6.66
N VAL A 171 2.12 2.05 -7.42
CA VAL A 171 2.24 2.03 -8.88
C VAL A 171 3.58 1.42 -9.29
N VAL A 172 4.68 1.85 -8.68
CA VAL A 172 6.03 1.29 -8.95
C VAL A 172 6.05 -0.22 -8.74
N VAL A 173 5.51 -0.70 -7.62
CA VAL A 173 5.44 -2.15 -7.32
C VAL A 173 4.53 -2.88 -8.33
N ALA A 174 3.35 -2.35 -8.63
CA ALA A 174 2.42 -2.98 -9.56
C ALA A 174 3.03 -3.12 -10.97
N VAL A 175 3.69 -2.07 -11.46
CA VAL A 175 4.39 -2.04 -12.76
C VAL A 175 5.59 -3.00 -12.75
N ALA A 176 6.41 -3.00 -11.69
CA ALA A 176 7.54 -3.91 -11.59
C ALA A 176 7.10 -5.38 -11.62
N LEU A 177 6.01 -5.72 -10.92
CA LEU A 177 5.45 -7.06 -10.93
C LEU A 177 4.83 -7.44 -12.29
N ALA A 178 4.13 -6.51 -12.95
CA ALA A 178 3.60 -6.72 -14.28
C ALA A 178 4.73 -6.94 -15.31
N GLY A 179 5.76 -6.10 -15.27
CA GLY A 179 6.95 -6.22 -16.14
C GLY A 179 7.71 -7.53 -15.91
N TYR A 180 7.93 -7.91 -14.65
CA TYR A 180 8.55 -9.20 -14.32
C TYR A 180 7.77 -10.38 -14.92
N ARG A 181 6.43 -10.37 -14.82
CA ARG A 181 5.58 -11.42 -15.41
C ARG A 181 5.73 -11.50 -16.92
N SER A 182 5.66 -10.36 -17.60
CA SER A 182 5.83 -10.28 -19.05
C SER A 182 7.19 -10.83 -19.51
N LEU A 183 8.26 -10.56 -18.74
CA LEU A 183 9.61 -11.05 -19.05
C LEU A 183 9.77 -12.56 -18.80
N THR A 184 9.11 -13.09 -17.77
CA THR A 184 9.17 -14.52 -17.44
C THR A 184 8.27 -15.42 -18.28
N GLY A 185 7.54 -14.86 -19.25
CA GLY A 185 6.78 -15.66 -20.21
C GLY A 185 5.62 -16.45 -19.59
N VAL A 186 5.03 -15.98 -18.49
CA VAL A 186 3.70 -16.49 -18.04
C VAL A 186 2.61 -15.91 -18.96
N THR A 187 2.80 -16.15 -20.25
CA THR A 187 1.81 -16.02 -21.31
C THR A 187 1.29 -17.42 -21.55
N ALA A 188 -0.03 -17.53 -21.61
CA ALA A 188 -0.82 -18.73 -21.88
C ALA A 188 -0.57 -19.33 -23.29
N ALA A 189 0.70 -19.54 -23.67
CA ALA A 189 1.13 -19.96 -25.00
C ALA A 189 1.49 -21.46 -25.11
N ASP A 190 1.58 -22.18 -23.97
CA ASP A 190 1.80 -23.64 -23.98
C ASP A 190 0.51 -24.47 -24.07
N ASP A 191 -0.68 -23.87 -23.87
CA ASP A 191 -1.97 -24.57 -24.00
C ASP A 191 -2.52 -24.55 -25.44
N ALA A 192 -1.94 -23.77 -26.36
CA ALA A 192 -2.45 -23.62 -27.73
C ALA A 192 -1.75 -24.52 -28.76
N THR A 193 -0.61 -25.15 -28.42
CA THR A 193 0.16 -26.00 -29.35
C THR A 193 0.01 -27.49 -29.08
N ALA A 194 -0.62 -27.91 -27.97
CA ALA A 194 -0.88 -29.33 -27.67
C ALA A 194 -2.23 -29.86 -28.22
N GLY A 195 -3.06 -29.00 -28.83
CA GLY A 195 -4.43 -29.34 -29.26
C GLY A 195 -4.61 -29.66 -30.74
N THR A 196 -3.59 -29.53 -31.59
CA THR A 196 -3.73 -29.72 -33.04
C THR A 196 -2.61 -30.58 -33.62
N GLU A 197 -2.52 -31.84 -33.19
CA GLU A 197 -1.87 -32.90 -33.97
C GLU A 197 -2.43 -34.26 -33.51
N PHE A 198 -3.41 -34.81 -34.22
CA PHE A 198 -3.20 -35.91 -35.18
C PHE A 198 -4.54 -36.35 -35.82
N PRO A 199 -4.51 -36.80 -37.09
CA PRO A 199 -5.66 -37.19 -37.87
C PRO A 199 -6.01 -38.67 -37.68
N LYS A 200 -7.30 -38.99 -37.86
CA LYS A 200 -7.76 -40.26 -38.45
C LYS A 200 -8.98 -39.99 -39.30
#